data_AF-A0AAU8TWQ1-F1
#
_entry.id   AF-A0AAU8TWQ1-F1
#
_cell.length_a   1.000
_cell.length_b   1.000
_cell.length_c   1.000
_cell.angle_alpha   90.00
_cell.angle_beta   90.00
_cell.angle_gamma   90.00
#
_symmetry.space_group_name_H-M   'P 1'
#
loop_
_entity.id
_entity.type
_entity.pdbx_description
1 polymer ?
#
loop_
_entity_poly.entity_id
_entity_poly.type
_entity_poly.pdbx_seq_one_letter_code
_entity_poly.pdbx_strand_id
1 'polypeptide(L)' 'MLKVLIACVWLAISAHGAMAQAASVVFLNPGTSTETFWVSYAQFMQAAAKDLGLDLRVRYSEREAFKTLAQAREAL' A
#
# COMPACT_ATOMS: atom_id res chain seq x y z
N MET A 1 -39.03 13.60 -13.71
CA MET A 1 -37.70 13.75 -14.35
C MET A 1 -36.59 13.96 -13.30
N LEU A 2 -36.62 15.03 -12.49
CA LEU A 2 -35.57 15.31 -11.48
C LEU A 2 -35.33 14.18 -10.44
N LYS A 3 -36.39 13.57 -9.91
CA LYS A 3 -36.28 12.46 -8.94
C LYS A 3 -35.59 11.21 -9.52
N VAL A 4 -35.77 10.95 -10.81
CA VAL A 4 -35.15 9.82 -11.52
C VAL A 4 -33.66 10.10 -11.75
N LEU A 5 -33.32 11.34 -12.14
CA LEU A 5 -31.93 11.80 -12.24
C LEU A 5 -31.19 11.67 -10.89
N ILE A 6 -31.82 12.11 -9.80
CA ILE A 6 -31.25 11.98 -8.46
C ILE A 6 -31.01 10.50 -8.12
N ALA A 7 -32.00 9.63 -8.33
CA ALA A 7 -31.87 8.20 -8.07
C ALA A 7 -30.73 7.55 -8.90
N CYS A 8 -30.58 7.91 -10.18
CA CYS A 8 -29.49 7.43 -11.03
C CYS A 8 -28.11 7.90 -10.53
N VAL A 9 -28.00 9.13 -10.04
CA VAL A 9 -26.75 9.64 -9.46
C VAL A 9 -26.40 8.88 -8.18
N TRP A 10 -27.36 8.61 -7.29
CA TRP A 10 -27.13 7.83 -6.07
C TRP A 10 -26.69 6.39 -6.36
N LEU A 11 -27.31 5.75 -7.36
CA LEU A 11 -26.94 4.39 -7.81
C LEU A 11 -25.53 4.36 -8.43
N ALA A 12 -25.16 5.39 -9.20
CA ALA A 12 -23.82 5.50 -9.75
C ALA A 12 -22.76 5.68 -8.64
N ILE A 13 -23.00 6.55 -7.66
CA ILE A 13 -22.05 6.80 -6.56
C ILE A 13 -21.83 5.55 -5.71
N SER A 14 -22.90 4.80 -5.42
CA SER A 14 -22.82 3.59 -4.59
C SER A 14 -22.12 2.42 -5.31
N ALA A 15 -22.21 2.33 -6.64
CA ALA A 15 -21.46 1.34 -7.41
C ALA A 15 -19.94 1.62 -7.45
N HIS A 16 -19.51 2.88 -7.36
CA HIS A 16 -18.08 3.25 -7.39
C HIS A 16 -17.39 3.12 -6.02
N GLY A 17 -18.14 3.23 -4.92
CA GLY A 17 -17.58 3.16 -3.56
C GLY A 17 -17.09 1.78 -3.14
N ALA A 18 -17.59 0.71 -3.77
CA ALA A 18 -17.27 -0.67 -3.39
C ALA A 18 -15.94 -1.21 -3.93
N MET A 19 -15.28 -0.51 -4.87
CA MET A 19 -14.05 -0.98 -5.54
C MET A 19 -12.74 -0.39 -5.01
N ALA A 20 -12.78 0.51 -4.03
CA ALA A 20 -11.60 1.25 -3.58
C ALA A 20 -10.89 0.63 -2.35
N GLN A 21 -10.90 -0.70 -2.21
CA GLN A 21 -10.06 -1.35 -1.19
C GLN A 21 -8.64 -1.49 -1.78
N ALA A 22 -7.79 -0.51 -1.49
CA ALA A 22 -6.37 -0.57 -1.83
C ALA A 22 -5.75 -1.85 -1.23
N ALA A 23 -5.18 -2.71 -2.08
CA ALA A 23 -4.47 -3.87 -1.58
C ALA A 23 -3.28 -3.40 -0.70
N SER A 24 -3.16 -3.97 0.50
CA SER A 24 -2.09 -3.64 1.45
C SER A 24 -0.89 -4.57 1.25
N VAL A 25 0.30 -4.00 1.20
CA VAL A 25 1.57 -4.70 0.98
C VAL A 25 2.56 -4.28 2.06
N VAL A 26 3.22 -5.26 2.68
CA VAL A 26 4.36 -5.00 3.59
C VAL A 26 5.64 -5.47 2.91
N PHE A 27 6.58 -4.54 2.67
CA PHE A 27 7.93 -4.86 2.22
C PHE A 27 8.88 -4.93 3.41
N LEU A 28 9.42 -6.12 3.66
CA LEU A 28 10.46 -6.35 4.66
C LEU A 28 11.83 -6.13 4.00
N ASN A 29 12.34 -4.90 4.14
CA ASN A 29 13.59 -4.48 3.54
C ASN A 29 14.78 -4.99 4.37
N PRO A 30 15.70 -5.81 3.82
CA PRO A 30 16.82 -6.34 4.58
C PRO A 30 17.93 -5.31 4.85
N GLY A 31 17.91 -4.17 4.15
CA GLY A 31 18.89 -3.10 4.30
C GLY A 31 18.77 -2.29 5.58
N THR A 32 19.68 -1.32 5.73
CA THR A 32 19.54 -0.25 6.72
C THR A 32 18.70 0.89 6.15
N SER A 33 18.09 1.66 7.05
CA SER A 33 17.33 2.87 6.70
C SER A 33 18.20 4.03 6.16
N THR A 34 19.51 3.83 6.08
CA THR A 34 20.50 4.79 5.58
C THR A 34 21.32 4.26 4.40
N GLU A 35 21.13 3.01 4.01
CA GLU A 35 21.85 2.40 2.89
C GLU A 35 21.24 2.86 1.55
N THR A 36 22.02 3.62 0.76
CA THR A 36 21.55 4.28 -0.46
C THR A 36 20.76 3.36 -1.38
N PHE A 37 21.27 2.14 -1.64
CA PHE A 37 20.58 1.17 -2.50
C PHE A 37 19.17 0.85 -1.99
N TRP A 38 19.04 0.47 -0.71
CA TRP A 38 17.76 0.05 -0.14
C TRP A 38 16.79 1.20 0.09
N VAL A 39 17.30 2.41 0.37
CA VAL A 39 16.50 3.62 0.42
C VAL A 39 15.93 3.95 -0.97
N SER A 40 16.76 3.95 -2.01
CA SER A 40 16.30 4.21 -3.39
C SER A 40 15.33 3.14 -3.88
N TYR A 41 15.55 1.88 -3.54
CA TYR A 41 14.63 0.78 -3.86
C TYR A 41 13.25 1.00 -3.21
N ALA A 42 13.22 1.34 -1.91
CA ALA A 42 11.98 1.62 -1.20
C ALA A 42 11.24 2.85 -1.77
N GLN A 43 11.96 3.91 -2.13
CA GLN A 43 11.38 5.11 -2.77
C GLN A 43 10.73 4.78 -4.12
N PHE A 44 11.37 3.95 -4.93
CA PHE A 44 10.80 3.49 -6.20
C PHE A 44 9.50 2.69 -5.98
N MET A 45 9.49 1.78 -5.01
CA MET A 45 8.27 1.03 -4.65
C MET A 45 7.16 1.95 -4.12
N GLN A 46 7.49 2.99 -3.34
CA GLN A 46 6.51 3.96 -2.84
C GLN A 46 5.85 4.76 -3.98
N ALA A 47 6.63 5.18 -4.98
CA ALA A 47 6.10 5.83 -6.17
C ALA A 47 5.15 4.89 -6.94
N ALA A 48 5.56 3.64 -7.17
CA ALA A 48 4.71 2.65 -7.83
C ALA A 48 3.43 2.33 -7.04
N ALA A 49 3.53 2.20 -5.71
CA ALA A 49 2.37 1.96 -4.85
C ALA A 49 1.35 3.10 -4.92
N LYS A 50 1.83 4.35 -4.97
CA LYS A 50 0.97 5.52 -5.17
C LYS A 50 0.23 5.45 -6.50
N ASP A 51 0.92 5.14 -7.59
CA ASP A 51 0.32 5.08 -8.93
C ASP A 51 -0.66 3.91 -9.09
N LEU A 52 -0.42 2.80 -8.36
CA LEU A 52 -1.27 1.61 -8.36
C LEU A 52 -2.40 1.66 -7.32
N GLY A 53 -2.45 2.68 -6.47
CA GLY A 53 -3.42 2.77 -5.38
C GLY A 53 -3.26 1.66 -4.33
N LEU A 54 -2.01 1.29 -4.02
CA LEU A 54 -1.66 0.30 -2.99
C LEU A 54 -1.30 0.99 -1.67
N ASP A 55 -1.64 0.36 -0.55
CA ASP A 55 -1.12 0.73 0.78
C ASP A 55 0.20 -0.01 1.02
N LEU A 56 1.34 0.66 0.78
CA LEU A 56 2.67 0.08 0.99
C LEU A 56 3.26 0.53 2.33
N ARG A 57 3.61 -0.44 3.17
CA ARG A 57 4.44 -0.24 4.38
C ARG A 57 5.83 -0.85 4.17
N VAL A 58 6.88 -0.08 4.43
CA VAL A 58 8.28 -0.55 4.38
C VAL A 58 8.82 -0.68 5.79
N ARG A 59 9.36 -1.84 6.16
CA ARG A 59 10.05 -2.06 7.43
C ARG A 59 11.49 -2.48 7.17
N TYR A 60 12.44 -1.74 7.73
CA TYR A 60 13.86 -2.05 7.62
C TYR A 60 14.26 -3.06 8.69
N SER A 61 15.06 -4.05 8.28
CA SER A 61 15.64 -5.06 9.16
C SER A 61 17.05 -4.69 9.60
N GLU A 62 17.60 -3.56 9.14
CA GLU A 62 18.90 -3.04 9.58
C GLU A 62 20.04 -4.06 9.44
N ARG A 63 20.05 -4.83 8.33
CA ARG A 63 20.98 -5.93 8.07
C ARG A 63 20.96 -7.07 9.11
N GLU A 64 19.91 -7.14 9.93
CA GLU A 64 19.70 -8.17 10.95
C GLU A 64 18.56 -9.12 10.54
N ALA A 65 18.91 -10.31 10.03
CA ALA A 65 17.93 -11.26 9.48
C ALA A 65 16.85 -11.70 10.48
N PHE A 66 17.15 -11.72 11.79
CA PHE A 66 16.15 -12.05 12.81
C PHE A 66 15.04 -10.98 12.89
N LYS A 67 15.33 -9.71 12.57
CA LYS A 67 14.32 -8.65 12.51
C LYS A 67 13.36 -8.89 11.36
N THR A 68 13.85 -9.35 10.20
CA THR A 68 12.99 -9.75 9.07
C THR A 68 12.01 -10.85 9.49
N LEU A 69 12.51 -11.89 10.18
CA LEU A 69 11.67 -13.00 10.65
C LEU A 69 10.62 -12.54 11.68
N ALA A 70 11.02 -11.69 12.63
CA ALA A 70 10.09 -11.12 13.62
C ALA A 70 9.00 -10.28 12.95
N GLN A 71 9.39 -9.38 12.04
CA GLN A 71 8.47 -8.53 11.29
C GLN A 71 7.50 -9.35 10.42
N ALA A 72 7.96 -10.45 9.82
CA ALA A 72 7.10 -11.36 9.06
C ALA A 72 6.03 -12.01 9.94
N ARG A 73 6.38 -12.45 11.15
CA ARG A 73 5.42 -13.00 12.11
C ARG A 73 4.41 -11.97 12.60
N GLU A 74 4.78 -10.70 12.71
CA GLU A 74 3.87 -9.62 13.09
C GLU A 74 2.90 -9.22 11.97
N ALA A 75 3.21 -9.56 10.71
CA ALA A 75 2.42 -9.18 9.54
C ALA A 75 1.43 -10.27 9.07
N LEU A 76 1.54 -11.49 9.60
CA LEU A 76 0.68 -12.65 9.31
C LEU A 76 -0.33 -12.85 10.43
#